data_AF-A0A957RIM6-F1
#
_entry.id   AF-A0A957RIM6-F1
#
_cell.length_a   1.000
_cell.length_b   1.000
_cell.length_c   1.000
_cell.angle_alpha   90.00
_cell.angle_beta   90.00
_cell.angle_gamma   90.00
#
_symmetry.space_group_name_H-M   'P 1'
#
loop_
_entity.id
_entity.type
_entity.pdbx_description
1 polymer ?
#
loop_
_entity_poly.entity_id
_entity_poly.type
_entity_poly.pdbx_seq_one_letter_code
_entity_poly.pdbx_strand_id
1 'polypeptide(L)'
;EFPTVRSHEYGSRIIEAMETNAPAVIAGNVPNTGLITNLPDGCCVEVPCLVNASGIQPTFIGALPPQLAALNRTNINVQSLIVEAALTGDSDAVYHAVMLDPLTAAVCTLPQIHGMVTEMLEAQAGWLPQF
;
A
#
# COMPACT_ATOMS: atom_id res chain seq x y z
N GLU A 1 -0.08 29.67 20.25
CA GLU A 1 0.24 28.63 21.24
C GLU A 1 0.28 27.30 20.50
N PHE A 2 1.26 26.44 20.76
CA PHE A 2 1.30 25.10 20.14
C PHE A 2 0.34 24.16 20.88
N PRO A 3 -0.36 23.25 20.18
CA PRO A 3 -1.25 22.29 20.83
C PRO A 3 -0.47 21.41 21.81
N THR A 4 -0.97 21.30 23.04
CA THR A 4 -0.35 20.58 24.16
C THR A 4 -0.87 19.15 24.34
N VAL A 5 -1.94 18.80 23.61
CA VAL A 5 -2.54 17.47 23.63
C VAL A 5 -2.04 16.68 22.43
N ARG A 6 -1.61 15.45 22.67
CA ARG A 6 -1.14 14.54 21.62
C ARG A 6 -2.30 14.19 20.67
N SER A 7 -2.02 14.18 19.37
CA SER A 7 -2.98 13.69 18.38
C SER A 7 -3.09 12.16 18.39
N HIS A 8 -3.97 11.63 17.53
CA HIS A 8 -4.12 10.20 17.29
C HIS A 8 -3.04 9.60 16.37
N GLU A 9 -2.11 10.43 15.88
CA GLU A 9 -1.05 10.00 14.97
C GLU A 9 -0.05 9.06 15.65
N TYR A 10 0.31 7.97 14.96
CA TYR A 10 1.20 6.95 15.51
C TYR A 10 2.67 7.37 15.55
N GLY A 11 3.12 8.29 14.70
CA GLY A 11 4.56 8.61 14.55
C GLY A 11 5.26 8.93 15.87
N SER A 12 4.70 9.84 16.67
CA SER A 12 5.28 10.16 17.98
C SER A 12 5.21 8.99 18.98
N ARG A 13 4.20 8.12 18.89
CA ARG A 13 4.03 6.95 19.76
C ARG A 13 5.04 5.85 19.43
N ILE A 14 5.33 5.66 18.15
CA ILE A 14 6.35 4.73 17.67
C ILE A 14 7.72 5.14 18.22
N ILE A 15 8.09 6.41 18.04
CA ILE A 15 9.37 6.95 18.53
C ILE A 15 9.46 6.79 20.06
N GLU A 16 8.46 7.25 20.81
CA GLU A 16 8.46 7.11 22.27
C GLU A 16 8.57 5.66 22.72
N ALA A 17 7.83 4.74 22.10
CA ALA A 17 7.85 3.33 22.48
C ALA A 17 9.21 2.68 22.23
N MET A 18 9.89 3.03 21.14
CA MET A 18 11.24 2.55 20.84
C MET A 18 12.29 3.14 21.78
N GLU A 19 12.23 4.45 22.07
CA GLU A 19 13.24 5.13 22.88
C GLU A 19 13.09 4.89 24.39
N THR A 20 11.85 4.75 24.88
CA THR A 20 11.55 4.69 26.33
C THR A 20 11.13 3.31 26.81
N ASN A 21 10.95 2.36 25.89
CA ASN A 21 10.35 1.06 26.16
C ASN A 21 8.94 1.12 26.78
N ALA A 22 8.20 2.21 26.59
CA ALA A 22 6.78 2.33 26.92
C ALA A 22 5.95 1.74 25.76
N PRO A 23 5.48 0.47 25.84
CA PRO A 23 5.01 -0.23 24.65
C PRO A 23 3.71 0.37 24.07
N ALA A 24 3.59 0.34 22.75
CA ALA A 24 2.40 0.79 22.04
C ALA A 24 1.95 -0.26 21.00
N VAL A 25 0.65 -0.28 20.71
CA VAL A 25 0.09 -1.05 19.59
C VAL A 25 -0.42 -0.07 18.53
N ILE A 26 -0.04 -0.31 17.29
CA ILE A 26 -0.44 0.49 16.13
C ILE A 26 -1.00 -0.42 15.03
N ALA A 27 -1.76 0.16 14.10
CA ALA A 27 -1.97 -0.46 12.79
C ALA A 27 -0.79 -0.05 11.89
N GLY A 28 0.08 -1.01 11.57
CA GLY A 28 1.33 -0.77 10.86
C GLY A 28 1.32 -1.39 9.47
N ASN A 29 1.80 -0.64 8.48
CA ASN A 29 2.04 -1.12 7.12
C ASN A 29 3.42 -1.77 7.05
N VAL A 30 3.47 -3.07 6.74
CA VAL A 30 4.69 -3.88 6.74
C VAL A 30 4.69 -4.88 5.58
N PRO A 31 5.87 -5.38 5.15
CA PRO A 31 5.94 -6.48 4.19
C PRO A 31 5.23 -7.74 4.72
N ASN A 32 4.41 -8.36 3.88
CA ASN A 32 3.77 -9.62 4.21
C ASN A 32 4.77 -10.77 4.05
N THR A 33 5.42 -11.18 5.15
CA THR A 33 6.32 -12.33 5.19
C THR A 33 5.59 -13.58 5.72
N GLY A 34 4.36 -13.81 5.24
CA GLY A 34 3.46 -14.85 5.76
C GLY A 34 2.58 -14.43 6.94
N LEU A 35 2.47 -13.12 7.24
CA LEU A 35 1.60 -12.58 8.28
C LEU A 35 0.12 -12.83 7.97
N ILE A 36 -0.27 -12.59 6.72
CA ILE A 36 -1.57 -12.95 6.15
C ILE A 36 -1.34 -14.05 5.10
N THR A 37 -1.67 -15.28 5.46
CA THR A 37 -1.17 -16.48 4.75
C THR A 37 -1.83 -16.73 3.40
N ASN A 38 -2.93 -16.04 3.09
CA ASN A 38 -3.60 -16.11 1.81
C ASN A 38 -3.55 -14.79 1.03
N LEU A 39 -2.57 -13.93 1.31
CA LEU A 39 -2.18 -12.82 0.43
C LEU A 39 -0.78 -13.11 -0.15
N PRO A 40 -0.40 -12.47 -1.28
CA PRO A 40 0.93 -12.65 -1.87
C PRO A 40 2.06 -12.34 -0.88
N ASP A 41 3.17 -13.05 -1.01
CA ASP A 41 4.38 -12.76 -0.24
C ASP A 41 4.99 -11.43 -0.71
N GLY A 42 5.52 -10.65 0.24
CA GLY A 42 6.16 -9.36 -0.03
C GLY A 42 5.20 -8.19 -0.28
N CYS A 43 3.88 -8.42 -0.46
CA CYS A 43 2.93 -7.31 -0.57
C CYS A 43 2.86 -6.51 0.74
N CYS A 44 2.54 -5.22 0.68
CA CYS A 44 2.31 -4.44 1.89
C CYS A 44 0.98 -4.88 2.54
N VAL A 45 1.00 -5.15 3.84
CA VAL A 45 -0.21 -5.43 4.64
C VAL A 45 -0.24 -4.51 5.85
N GLU A 46 -1.45 -4.09 6.21
CA GLU A 46 -1.68 -3.35 7.45
C GLU A 46 -2.15 -4.32 8.54
N VAL A 47 -1.34 -4.50 9.58
CA VAL A 47 -1.64 -5.40 10.70
C VAL A 47 -1.31 -4.75 12.04
N PRO A 48 -1.90 -5.21 13.15
CA PRO A 48 -1.48 -4.79 14.47
C PRO A 48 0.00 -5.07 14.70
N CYS A 49 0.74 -4.05 15.13
CA CYS A 49 2.16 -4.15 15.44
C CYS A 49 2.40 -3.71 16.88
N LEU A 50 3.07 -4.55 17.67
CA LEU A 50 3.63 -4.15 18.95
C LEU A 50 4.91 -3.37 18.70
N VAL A 51 5.05 -2.21 19.35
CA VAL A 51 6.25 -1.38 19.29
C VAL A 51 6.79 -1.21 20.70
N ASN A 52 8.07 -1.47 20.89
CA ASN A 52 8.81 -1.24 22.13
C ASN A 52 10.32 -1.08 21.80
N ALA A 53 11.21 -1.17 22.80
CA ALA A 53 12.66 -1.03 22.59
C ALA A 53 13.28 -2.12 21.68
N SER A 54 12.56 -3.22 21.40
CA SER A 54 12.98 -4.24 20.42
C SER A 54 12.55 -3.90 18.98
N GLY A 55 11.91 -2.76 18.76
CA GLY A 55 11.41 -2.31 17.47
C GLY A 55 9.95 -2.72 17.20
N ILE A 56 9.60 -2.70 15.92
CA ILE A 56 8.25 -2.99 15.42
C ILE A 56 8.10 -4.51 15.23
N GLN A 57 7.09 -5.09 15.86
CA GLN A 57 6.80 -6.52 15.84
C GLN A 57 5.39 -6.75 15.29
N PRO A 58 5.27 -7.10 14.00
CA PRO A 58 3.98 -7.37 13.37
C PRO A 58 3.31 -8.64 13.91
N THR A 59 1.98 -8.61 14.00
CA THR A 59 1.19 -9.74 14.49
C THR A 59 0.80 -10.68 13.34
N PHE A 60 0.98 -11.98 13.54
CA PHE A 60 0.46 -13.00 12.64
C PHE A 60 -1.08 -13.02 12.65
N ILE A 61 -1.70 -12.99 11.47
CA ILE A 61 -3.16 -12.98 11.31
C ILE A 61 -3.67 -14.32 10.82
N GLY A 62 -2.91 -15.01 9.96
CA GLY A 62 -3.36 -16.23 9.28
C GLY A 62 -4.17 -15.91 8.02
N ALA A 63 -5.09 -16.81 7.65
CA ALA A 63 -5.88 -16.64 6.44
C ALA A 63 -7.07 -15.71 6.70
N LEU A 64 -7.24 -14.70 5.84
CA LEU A 64 -8.47 -13.92 5.81
C LEU A 64 -9.63 -14.76 5.27
N PRO A 65 -10.89 -14.42 5.61
CA PRO A 65 -12.06 -14.94 4.89
C PRO A 65 -11.88 -14.80 3.37
N PRO A 66 -12.20 -15.83 2.56
CA PRO A 66 -11.86 -15.87 1.13
C PRO A 66 -12.32 -14.65 0.33
N GLN A 67 -13.52 -14.14 0.61
CA GLN A 67 -14.07 -12.94 -0.04
C GLN A 67 -13.28 -11.67 0.31
N LEU A 68 -12.75 -11.56 1.52
CA LEU A 68 -11.91 -10.42 1.92
C LEU A 68 -10.53 -10.53 1.29
N ALA A 69 -9.94 -11.73 1.26
CA ALA A 69 -8.68 -11.96 0.56
C ALA A 69 -8.81 -11.62 -0.94
N ALA A 70 -9.93 -11.98 -1.57
CA ALA A 70 -10.20 -11.65 -2.97
C ALA A 70 -10.23 -10.13 -3.21
N LEU A 71 -10.95 -9.36 -2.38
CA LEU A 71 -11.00 -7.89 -2.47
C LEU A 71 -9.62 -7.24 -2.25
N ASN A 72 -8.81 -7.77 -1.34
CA ASN A 72 -7.45 -7.27 -1.13
C ASN A 72 -6.57 -7.56 -2.36
N ARG A 73 -6.64 -8.77 -2.91
CA ARG A 73 -5.85 -9.18 -4.08
C ARG A 73 -6.14 -8.33 -5.31
N THR A 74 -7.39 -7.92 -5.55
CA THR A 74 -7.68 -7.04 -6.69
C THR A 74 -6.93 -5.71 -6.61
N ASN A 75 -6.73 -5.17 -5.40
CA ASN A 75 -5.99 -3.93 -5.19
C ASN A 75 -4.46 -4.17 -5.17
N ILE A 76 -4.00 -5.26 -4.56
CA ILE A 76 -2.57 -5.64 -4.52
C ILE A 76 -2.02 -5.84 -5.94
N ASN A 77 -2.82 -6.44 -6.84
CA ASN A 77 -2.40 -6.67 -8.22
C ASN A 77 -2.13 -5.34 -8.97
N VAL A 78 -2.99 -4.33 -8.78
CA VAL A 78 -2.82 -2.99 -9.35
C VAL A 78 -1.54 -2.36 -8.82
N GLN A 79 -1.34 -2.40 -7.49
CA GLN A 79 -0.14 -1.85 -6.85
C GLN A 79 1.14 -2.54 -7.34
N SER A 80 1.10 -3.86 -7.55
CA SER A 80 2.25 -4.62 -8.04
C SER A 80 2.66 -4.19 -9.44
N LEU A 81 1.70 -3.97 -10.34
CA LEU A 81 1.96 -3.47 -11.70
C LEU A 81 2.49 -2.03 -11.69
N ILE A 82 1.99 -1.17 -10.79
CA ILE A 82 2.54 0.19 -10.64
C ILE A 82 3.98 0.16 -10.10
N VAL A 83 4.30 -0.74 -9.17
CA VAL A 83 5.68 -0.92 -8.70
C VAL A 83 6.57 -1.44 -9.83
N GLU A 84 6.11 -2.41 -10.61
CA GLU A 84 6.84 -2.91 -11.79
C GLU A 84 7.11 -1.78 -12.80
N ALA A 85 6.07 -1.02 -13.17
CA ALA A 85 6.21 0.15 -14.02
C ALA A 85 7.24 1.13 -13.45
N ALA A 86 7.12 1.50 -12.17
CA ALA A 86 8.00 2.50 -11.56
C ALA A 86 9.47 2.07 -11.53
N LEU A 87 9.75 0.78 -11.37
CA LEU A 87 11.11 0.24 -11.35
C LEU A 87 11.70 0.04 -12.75
N THR A 88 10.88 -0.26 -13.75
CA THR A 88 11.33 -0.64 -15.09
C THR A 88 11.19 0.46 -16.14
N GLY A 89 10.34 1.47 -15.88
CA GLY A 89 9.91 2.44 -16.89
C GLY A 89 8.91 1.89 -17.91
N ASP A 90 8.33 0.71 -17.67
CA ASP A 90 7.36 0.11 -18.58
C ASP A 90 5.99 0.81 -18.48
N SER A 91 5.66 1.59 -19.51
CA SER A 91 4.35 2.26 -19.61
C SER A 91 3.20 1.27 -19.73
N ASP A 92 3.40 0.11 -20.36
CA ASP A 92 2.34 -0.89 -20.54
C ASP A 92 1.87 -1.45 -19.19
N ALA A 93 2.79 -1.61 -18.23
CA ALA A 93 2.44 -1.97 -16.87
C ALA A 93 1.53 -0.92 -16.18
N VAL A 94 1.68 0.38 -16.48
CA VAL A 94 0.76 1.43 -16.00
C VAL A 94 -0.62 1.26 -16.62
N TYR A 95 -0.70 1.06 -17.93
CA TYR A 95 -1.97 0.82 -18.62
C TYR A 95 -2.68 -0.41 -18.05
N HIS A 96 -1.97 -1.53 -17.89
CA HIS A 96 -2.54 -2.75 -17.31
C HIS A 96 -3.01 -2.55 -15.86
N ALA A 97 -2.27 -1.81 -15.04
CA ALA A 97 -2.66 -1.52 -13.66
C ALA A 97 -4.01 -0.80 -13.62
N VAL A 98 -4.17 0.25 -14.43
CA VAL A 98 -5.40 1.06 -14.46
C VAL A 98 -6.56 0.29 -15.12
N MET A 99 -6.30 -0.60 -16.08
CA MET A 99 -7.31 -1.51 -16.63
C MET A 99 -7.82 -2.53 -15.59
N LEU A 100 -7.00 -2.90 -14.61
CA LEU A 100 -7.35 -3.86 -13.56
C LEU A 100 -7.91 -3.22 -12.29
N ASP A 101 -7.83 -1.89 -12.17
CA ASP A 101 -8.42 -1.16 -11.05
C ASP A 101 -9.94 -1.36 -11.02
N PRO A 102 -10.52 -1.88 -9.90
CA PRO A 102 -11.93 -2.25 -9.85
C PRO A 102 -12.90 -1.10 -10.13
N LEU A 103 -12.57 0.12 -9.71
CA LEU A 103 -13.42 1.29 -9.96
C LEU A 103 -13.32 1.70 -11.43
N THR A 104 -12.10 1.82 -11.94
CA THR A 104 -11.84 2.25 -13.30
C THR A 104 -12.44 1.28 -14.32
N ALA A 105 -12.26 -0.02 -14.12
CA ALA A 105 -12.84 -1.06 -14.98
C ALA A 105 -14.38 -1.09 -14.92
N ALA A 106 -14.99 -0.60 -13.84
CA ALA A 106 -16.45 -0.55 -13.70
C ALA A 106 -17.07 0.67 -14.42
N VAL A 107 -16.32 1.76 -14.60
CA VAL A 107 -16.86 3.04 -15.11
C VAL A 107 -16.28 3.47 -16.45
N CYS A 108 -15.20 2.84 -16.92
CA CYS A 108 -14.53 3.17 -18.18
C CYS A 108 -14.35 1.93 -19.07
N THR A 109 -14.46 2.15 -20.38
CA THR A 109 -14.05 1.17 -21.40
C THR A 109 -12.54 1.18 -21.61
N LEU A 110 -11.95 0.10 -22.14
CA LEU A 110 -10.51 0.04 -22.39
C LEU A 110 -9.96 1.23 -23.21
N PRO A 111 -10.63 1.72 -24.28
CA PRO A 111 -10.15 2.91 -24.99
C PRO A 111 -10.18 4.19 -24.15
N GLN A 112 -11.19 4.35 -23.28
CA GLN A 112 -11.25 5.50 -22.36
C GLN A 112 -10.13 5.43 -21.32
N ILE A 113 -9.86 4.24 -20.80
CA ILE A 113 -8.76 4.00 -19.85
C ILE A 113 -7.42 4.35 -20.50
N HIS A 114 -7.18 3.87 -21.72
CA HIS A 114 -5.96 4.17 -22.44
C HIS A 114 -5.79 5.69 -22.65
N GLY A 115 -6.83 6.38 -23.13
CA GLY A 115 -6.77 7.84 -23.28
C GLY A 115 -6.47 8.57 -21.97
N MET A 116 -7.16 8.20 -20.89
CA MET A 116 -6.95 8.78 -19.55
C MET A 116 -5.52 8.56 -19.04
N VAL A 117 -4.98 7.35 -19.17
CA VAL A 117 -3.60 7.06 -18.73
C VAL A 117 -2.58 7.85 -19.55
N THR A 118 -2.76 7.95 -20.88
CA THR A 118 -1.90 8.78 -21.74
C THR A 118 -1.90 10.24 -21.26
N GLU A 119 -3.08 10.82 -21.05
CA GLU A 119 -3.21 12.21 -20.57
C GLU A 119 -2.55 12.41 -19.19
N MET A 120 -2.66 11.42 -18.29
CA MET A 120 -2.02 11.46 -16.98
C MET A 120 -0.48 11.39 -17.07
N LEU A 121 0.06 10.53 -17.93
CA LEU A 121 1.51 10.44 -18.14
C LEU A 121 2.06 11.73 -18.73
N GLU A 122 1.41 12.29 -19.74
CA GLU A 122 1.78 13.58 -20.33
C GLU A 122 1.75 14.71 -19.30
N ALA A 123 0.69 14.78 -18.48
CA ALA A 123 0.56 15.79 -17.43
C ALA A 123 1.63 15.66 -16.33
N GLN A 124 2.15 14.46 -16.12
CA GLN A 124 3.15 14.16 -15.08
C GLN A 124 4.58 13.96 -15.61
N ALA A 125 4.82 14.15 -16.91
CA ALA A 125 6.12 13.93 -17.56
C ALA A 125 7.28 14.69 -16.89
N GLY A 126 7.00 15.87 -16.30
CA GLY A 126 7.99 16.63 -15.54
C GLY A 126 8.45 15.96 -14.23
N TRP A 127 7.63 15.09 -13.66
CA TRP A 127 7.87 14.38 -12.40
C TRP A 127 8.20 12.90 -12.59
N LEU A 128 7.80 12.34 -13.74
CA LEU A 128 7.95 10.93 -14.11
C LEU A 128 8.82 10.79 -15.37
N PRO A 129 10.09 11.25 -15.35
CA PRO A 129 10.93 11.36 -16.56
C PRO A 129 11.27 10.04 -17.25
N GLN A 130 10.99 8.90 -16.60
CA GLN A 130 11.17 7.56 -17.15
C GLN A 130 9.99 7.06 -17.99
N PHE A 131 8.88 7.83 -18.04
CA PHE A 131 7.68 7.52 -18.82
C PHE A 131 7.39 8.61 -19.86
#